data_AF-A0A1V6LXG3-F1
#
_entry.id   AF-A0A1V6LXG3-F1
#
_cell.length_a   1.000
_cell.length_b   1.000
_cell.length_c   1.000
_cell.angle_alpha   90.00
_cell.angle_beta   90.00
_cell.angle_gamma   90.00
#
_symmetry.space_group_name_H-M   'P 1'
#
loop_
_entity.id
_entity.type
_entity.pdbx_description
1 polymer ?
#
loop_
_entity_poly.entity_id
_entity_poly.type
_entity_poly.pdbx_seq_one_letter_code
_entity_poly.pdbx_strand_id
1 'polypeptide(L)'
;MKIKHCVYFLTFLSLLSLACAKIEVAEIKFNHDTTSWSNDALNIRQNFTQIINVPEWSAVKTNPKDSPAAFVGGRSVKVMVKFKGSRDGVYKVYTQGGPFHLKKTSVQILNGVSNPAWISFETSNIPARVTVADVTWSWKRKLWWVFTQQFDTSYHRFYTVLDEPKEPWKQAPFPDSQNPWTEALDYACSWADGEGTFDGIAGKVTEHINNGPYSYDQNGGATHYGYYNLTAFLDRLNGGWGNGSVVNCSDCGMSVTTFSNLLGCQLWSSKMGWGFSLNKIIAVGYSTFACPDWGCGFNYHEVAWTGNALASEPVFDACLKVDGDADPVNSPHTALLPKNIIFDDPSNIDYHERLVPPASLPNCLARPSTKTRPPVF
;
A
#
# COMPACT_ATOMS: atom_id res chain seq x y z
N MET A 1 -45.28 42.51 22.96
CA MET A 1 -45.22 41.68 21.71
C MET A 1 -44.21 42.15 20.65
N LYS A 2 -43.45 43.25 20.84
CA LYS A 2 -42.51 43.80 19.82
C LYS A 2 -41.07 43.26 19.87
N ILE A 3 -40.62 42.70 21.00
CA ILE A 3 -39.22 42.26 21.17
C ILE A 3 -38.94 40.92 20.45
N LYS A 4 -39.90 39.99 20.43
CA LYS A 4 -39.73 38.69 19.76
C LYS A 4 -39.52 38.83 18.24
N HIS A 5 -40.27 39.70 17.57
CA HIS A 5 -40.14 39.91 16.12
C HIS A 5 -38.81 40.56 15.72
N CYS A 6 -38.24 41.44 16.55
CA CYS A 6 -36.95 42.08 16.28
C CYS A 6 -35.78 41.08 16.38
N VAL A 7 -35.84 40.16 17.34
CA VAL A 7 -34.84 39.08 17.49
C VAL A 7 -34.89 38.10 16.31
N TYR A 8 -36.09 37.75 15.82
CA TYR A 8 -36.22 36.93 14.60
C TYR A 8 -35.70 37.63 13.33
N PHE A 9 -35.85 38.95 13.22
CA PHE A 9 -35.40 39.70 12.04
C PHE A 9 -33.87 39.91 12.03
N LEU A 10 -33.27 40.24 13.18
CA LEU A 10 -31.81 40.36 13.34
C LEU A 10 -31.11 39.01 13.16
N THR A 11 -31.69 37.92 13.67
CA THR A 11 -31.17 36.57 13.41
C THR A 11 -31.26 36.21 11.93
N PHE A 12 -32.37 36.53 11.25
CA PHE A 12 -32.54 36.28 9.81
C PHE A 12 -31.53 37.06 8.94
N LEU A 13 -31.25 38.34 9.24
CA LEU A 13 -30.22 39.12 8.54
C LEU A 13 -28.80 38.59 8.79
N SER A 14 -28.48 38.18 10.02
CA SER A 14 -27.18 37.56 10.33
C SER A 14 -26.97 36.27 9.53
N LEU A 15 -28.06 35.50 9.33
CA LEU A 15 -28.06 34.27 8.55
C LEU A 15 -27.83 34.50 7.05
N LEU A 16 -28.54 35.47 6.46
CA LEU A 16 -28.32 35.87 5.06
C LEU A 16 -26.87 36.32 4.84
N SER A 17 -26.30 37.02 5.82
CA SER A 17 -24.92 37.50 5.75
C SER A 17 -23.87 36.37 5.80
N LEU A 18 -24.11 35.32 6.61
CA LEU A 18 -23.23 34.15 6.71
C LEU A 18 -23.38 33.21 5.52
N ALA A 19 -24.59 33.06 4.99
CA ALA A 19 -24.85 32.27 3.78
C ALA A 19 -24.19 32.89 2.53
N CYS A 20 -24.00 34.22 2.51
CA CYS A 20 -23.34 34.95 1.43
C CYS A 20 -21.81 35.09 1.63
N ALA A 21 -21.28 34.80 2.82
CA ALA A 21 -19.84 34.83 3.05
C ALA A 21 -19.15 33.76 2.20
N LYS A 22 -18.16 34.15 1.39
CA LYS A 22 -17.33 33.21 0.62
C LYS A 22 -16.28 32.63 1.56
N ILE A 23 -16.16 31.30 1.60
CA ILE A 23 -15.10 30.58 2.29
C ILE A 23 -14.55 29.55 1.30
N GLU A 24 -13.24 29.35 1.30
CA GLU A 24 -12.52 28.47 0.37
C GLU A 24 -11.42 27.75 1.12
N VAL A 25 -11.14 26.52 0.71
CA VAL A 25 -10.00 25.73 1.18
C VAL A 25 -8.78 26.18 0.40
N ALA A 26 -7.73 26.61 1.10
CA ALA A 26 -6.51 27.09 0.45
C ALA A 26 -5.49 25.96 0.29
N GLU A 27 -5.21 25.25 1.38
CA GLU A 27 -4.14 24.25 1.48
C GLU A 27 -4.52 23.18 2.52
N ILE A 28 -4.08 21.93 2.31
CA ILE A 28 -4.29 20.81 3.23
C ILE A 28 -2.96 20.09 3.44
N LYS A 29 -2.64 19.80 4.72
CA LYS A 29 -1.53 18.93 5.13
C LYS A 29 -2.06 17.64 5.72
N PHE A 30 -1.62 16.52 5.16
CA PHE A 30 -1.93 15.20 5.70
C PHE A 30 -0.81 14.67 6.59
N ASN A 31 0.45 14.89 6.21
CA ASN A 31 1.65 14.56 6.96
C ASN A 31 2.29 15.86 7.51
N HIS A 32 1.71 16.39 8.58
CA HIS A 32 2.15 17.65 9.20
C HIS A 32 3.19 17.45 10.32
N ASP A 33 3.33 16.23 10.83
CA ASP A 33 4.36 15.78 11.77
C ASP A 33 5.22 14.67 11.14
N THR A 34 6.29 15.07 10.46
CA THR A 34 7.17 14.12 9.77
C THR A 34 8.05 13.29 10.72
N THR A 35 7.92 13.47 12.04
CA THR A 35 8.69 12.74 13.06
C THR A 35 7.98 11.49 13.57
N SER A 36 6.68 11.36 13.29
CA SER A 36 5.86 10.24 13.74
C SER A 36 4.57 10.16 12.93
N TRP A 37 4.20 8.96 12.48
CA TRP A 37 2.90 8.73 11.84
C TRP A 37 1.76 8.54 12.86
N SER A 38 2.01 8.64 14.17
CA SER A 38 1.02 8.32 15.21
C SER A 38 -0.19 9.26 15.22
N ASN A 39 -0.03 10.50 14.75
CA ASN A 39 -1.05 11.54 14.81
C ASN A 39 -1.64 11.93 13.45
N ASP A 40 -1.05 11.48 12.35
CA ASP A 40 -1.31 11.96 10.99
C ASP A 40 -0.93 10.93 9.91
N ALA A 41 -0.70 11.36 8.66
CA ALA A 41 -0.35 10.48 7.55
C ALA A 41 1.10 9.98 7.62
N LEU A 42 1.39 8.89 6.94
CA LEU A 42 2.73 8.34 6.79
C LEU A 42 3.63 9.31 5.99
N ASN A 43 4.93 9.26 6.29
CA ASN A 43 5.95 9.82 5.41
C ASN A 43 5.93 9.04 4.08
N ILE A 44 5.66 9.74 2.99
CA ILE A 44 5.60 9.15 1.64
C ILE A 44 6.41 9.98 0.65
N ARG A 45 6.74 9.35 -0.46
CA ARG A 45 7.35 9.99 -1.62
C ARG A 45 6.77 9.42 -2.90
N GLN A 46 7.05 10.03 -4.04
CA GLN A 46 6.49 9.54 -5.29
C GLN A 46 7.22 8.28 -5.77
N ASN A 47 8.55 8.34 -5.81
CA ASN A 47 9.47 7.28 -6.27
C ASN A 47 10.89 7.55 -5.73
N PHE A 48 11.91 6.83 -6.22
CA PHE A 48 13.31 6.96 -5.75
C PHE A 48 13.90 8.37 -5.83
N THR A 49 13.43 9.25 -6.73
CA THR A 49 14.03 10.58 -6.93
C THR A 49 13.12 11.73 -6.51
N GLN A 50 11.81 11.52 -6.49
CA GLN A 50 10.82 12.57 -6.28
C GLN A 50 10.19 12.48 -4.90
N ILE A 51 10.30 13.56 -4.13
CA ILE A 51 9.62 13.72 -2.82
C ILE A 51 8.21 14.27 -3.00
N ILE A 52 7.35 14.05 -2.02
CA ILE A 52 6.04 14.71 -1.93
C ILE A 52 6.18 15.89 -0.96
N ASN A 53 5.90 17.09 -1.44
CA ASN A 53 5.98 18.30 -0.63
C ASN A 53 4.72 18.50 0.21
N VAL A 54 4.92 18.98 1.44
CA VAL A 54 3.85 19.41 2.35
C VAL A 54 3.69 20.94 2.23
N PRO A 55 2.50 21.49 1.96
CA PRO A 55 1.19 20.82 1.91
C PRO A 55 1.01 19.96 0.65
N GLU A 56 0.42 18.78 0.84
CA GLU A 56 0.16 17.83 -0.23
C GLU A 56 -0.94 18.32 -1.16
N TRP A 57 -1.88 19.14 -0.68
CA TRP A 57 -2.92 19.74 -1.50
C TRP A 57 -2.92 21.27 -1.44
N SER A 58 -3.20 21.89 -2.58
CA SER A 58 -3.59 23.29 -2.70
C SER A 58 -4.64 23.43 -3.80
N ALA A 59 -5.35 24.56 -3.84
CA ALA A 59 -6.48 24.78 -4.77
C ALA A 59 -6.13 24.64 -6.27
N VAL A 60 -4.85 24.63 -6.66
CA VAL A 60 -4.43 24.39 -8.05
C VAL A 60 -4.37 22.90 -8.42
N LYS A 61 -4.37 22.01 -7.42
CA LYS A 61 -4.31 20.55 -7.61
C LYS A 61 -5.71 19.97 -7.78
N THR A 62 -6.07 19.70 -9.02
CA THR A 62 -7.38 19.16 -9.40
C THR A 62 -7.33 17.67 -9.73
N ASN A 63 -6.16 17.11 -10.01
CA ASN A 63 -5.97 15.67 -10.16
C ASN A 63 -5.72 15.05 -8.78
N PRO A 64 -6.50 14.03 -8.35
CA PRO A 64 -6.27 13.29 -7.11
C PRO A 64 -4.81 12.86 -6.89
N LYS A 65 -4.13 12.39 -7.95
CA LYS A 65 -2.73 11.92 -7.89
C LYS A 65 -1.72 13.01 -7.50
N ASP A 66 -2.06 14.28 -7.68
CA ASP A 66 -1.19 15.39 -7.28
C ASP A 66 -1.23 15.65 -5.77
N SER A 67 -2.20 15.06 -5.06
CA SER A 67 -2.38 15.15 -3.60
C SER A 67 -2.49 13.75 -2.97
N PRO A 68 -1.41 12.97 -2.98
CA PRO A 68 -1.39 11.67 -2.33
C PRO A 68 -1.25 11.79 -0.81
N ALA A 69 -1.86 10.86 -0.06
CA ALA A 69 -1.60 10.64 1.35
C ALA A 69 -1.82 9.17 1.73
N ALA A 70 -1.00 8.63 2.62
CA ALA A 70 -1.10 7.25 3.08
C ALA A 70 -1.35 7.18 4.59
N PHE A 71 -2.23 6.29 5.03
CA PHE A 71 -2.64 6.17 6.43
C PHE A 71 -2.59 4.72 6.89
N VAL A 72 -2.13 4.48 8.11
CA VAL A 72 -2.41 3.22 8.81
C VAL A 72 -3.89 3.19 9.22
N GLY A 73 -4.61 2.14 8.84
CA GLY A 73 -6.03 1.97 9.11
C GLY A 73 -6.36 1.69 10.58
N GLY A 74 -7.66 1.66 10.91
CA GLY A 74 -8.16 1.31 12.24
C GLY A 74 -8.09 2.43 13.29
N ARG A 75 -7.82 3.67 12.86
CA ARG A 75 -7.63 4.81 13.76
C ARG A 75 -8.19 6.11 13.18
N SER A 76 -8.30 7.12 14.03
CA SER A 76 -8.56 8.50 13.62
C SER A 76 -7.26 9.30 13.73
N VAL A 77 -7.02 10.21 12.78
CA VAL A 77 -5.83 11.05 12.73
C VAL A 77 -6.20 12.53 12.61
N LYS A 78 -5.20 13.42 12.65
CA LYS A 78 -5.37 14.85 12.45
C LYS A 78 -4.91 15.28 11.06
N VAL A 79 -5.70 16.14 10.43
CA VAL A 79 -5.40 16.81 9.16
C VAL A 79 -5.39 18.32 9.39
N MET A 80 -4.39 19.02 8.88
CA MET A 80 -4.25 20.46 9.06
C MET A 80 -4.72 21.19 7.80
N VAL A 81 -5.64 22.14 7.97
CA VAL A 81 -6.30 22.81 6.85
C VAL A 81 -6.23 24.31 7.00
N LYS A 82 -5.92 25.00 5.91
CA LYS A 82 -5.93 26.46 5.83
C LYS A 82 -7.09 26.94 4.97
N PHE A 83 -7.77 27.98 5.42
CA PHE A 83 -8.91 28.56 4.72
C PHE A 83 -8.67 30.03 4.37
N LYS A 84 -9.34 30.47 3.32
CA LYS A 84 -9.56 31.89 3.03
C LYS A 84 -11.04 32.20 3.17
N GLY A 85 -11.37 33.42 3.56
CA GLY A 85 -12.75 33.85 3.67
C GLY A 85 -12.92 35.32 3.34
N SER A 86 -14.09 35.70 2.80
CA SER A 86 -14.42 37.09 2.51
C SER A 86 -14.97 37.85 3.72
N ARG A 87 -15.23 37.14 4.83
CA ARG A 87 -15.79 37.70 6.06
C ARG A 87 -15.23 36.99 7.29
N ASP A 88 -14.86 37.80 8.27
CA ASP A 88 -14.46 37.33 9.58
C ASP A 88 -15.65 36.70 10.32
N GLY A 89 -15.37 35.70 11.14
CA GLY A 89 -16.38 34.96 11.87
C GLY A 89 -15.97 33.53 12.16
N VAL A 90 -16.86 32.78 12.81
CA VAL A 90 -16.63 31.37 13.15
C VAL A 90 -17.59 30.49 12.37
N TYR A 91 -17.04 29.56 11.60
CA TYR A 91 -17.76 28.64 10.75
C TYR A 91 -17.61 27.21 11.26
N LYS A 92 -18.68 26.41 11.24
CA LYS A 92 -18.59 24.97 11.56
C LYS A 92 -18.41 24.18 10.27
N VAL A 93 -17.20 23.71 10.01
CA VAL A 93 -16.78 23.09 8.74
C VAL A 93 -16.53 21.60 8.93
N TYR A 94 -16.78 20.79 7.88
CA TYR A 94 -16.52 19.36 7.81
C TYR A 94 -16.46 18.90 6.34
N THR A 95 -16.05 17.66 6.08
CA THR A 95 -16.09 17.07 4.73
C THR A 95 -17.06 15.91 4.64
N GLN A 96 -17.42 15.54 3.42
CA GLN A 96 -18.06 14.27 3.06
C GLN A 96 -17.39 13.72 1.80
N GLY A 97 -17.46 12.39 1.62
CA GLY A 97 -16.85 11.67 0.51
C GLY A 97 -15.60 10.89 0.93
N GLY A 98 -15.30 9.82 0.18
CA GLY A 98 -14.16 8.94 0.46
C GLY A 98 -14.39 7.92 1.59
N PRO A 99 -13.37 7.11 1.90
CA PRO A 99 -13.43 6.06 2.93
C PRO A 99 -13.50 6.61 4.36
N PHE A 100 -13.09 7.87 4.55
CA PHE A 100 -13.22 8.62 5.80
C PHE A 100 -13.40 10.11 5.49
N HIS A 101 -13.84 10.88 6.47
CA HIS A 101 -14.12 12.31 6.34
C HIS A 101 -13.62 13.09 7.55
N LEU A 102 -13.52 14.42 7.43
CA LEU A 102 -13.15 15.28 8.54
C LEU A 102 -14.38 15.58 9.41
N LYS A 103 -14.23 15.41 10.72
CA LYS A 103 -15.25 15.73 11.72
C LYS A 103 -15.51 17.23 11.75
N LYS A 104 -16.67 17.59 12.32
CA LYS A 104 -17.11 18.98 12.42
C LYS A 104 -16.23 19.81 13.36
N THR A 105 -15.57 20.82 12.81
CA THR A 105 -14.63 21.69 13.53
C THR A 105 -15.03 23.16 13.39
N SER A 106 -14.71 23.96 14.39
CA SER A 106 -14.88 25.43 14.32
C SER A 106 -13.68 26.05 13.63
N VAL A 107 -13.91 26.80 12.56
CA VAL A 107 -12.91 27.56 11.83
C VAL A 107 -13.18 29.03 12.07
N GLN A 108 -12.27 29.72 12.76
CA GLN A 108 -12.33 31.18 12.84
C GLN A 108 -11.62 31.75 11.61
N ILE A 109 -12.28 32.65 10.89
CA ILE A 109 -11.67 33.52 9.89
C ILE A 109 -11.44 34.89 10.54
N LEU A 110 -10.22 35.41 10.41
CA LEU A 110 -9.83 36.74 10.87
C LEU A 110 -8.94 37.38 9.80
N ASN A 111 -9.25 38.61 9.40
CA ASN A 111 -8.56 39.31 8.31
C ASN A 111 -8.46 38.46 7.02
N GLY A 112 -9.52 37.71 6.72
CA GLY A 112 -9.65 36.93 5.49
C GLY A 112 -8.91 35.59 5.43
N VAL A 113 -8.26 35.14 6.50
CA VAL A 113 -7.59 33.83 6.60
C VAL A 113 -8.03 33.12 7.88
N SER A 114 -7.93 31.78 7.92
CA SER A 114 -8.13 31.04 9.17
C SER A 114 -7.19 31.52 10.30
N ASN A 115 -7.70 31.55 11.52
CA ASN A 115 -6.95 31.87 12.73
C ASN A 115 -7.19 30.79 13.81
N PRO A 116 -6.18 29.99 14.21
CA PRO A 116 -4.82 29.99 13.66
C PRO A 116 -4.79 29.66 12.17
N ALA A 117 -3.68 30.00 11.49
CA ALA A 117 -3.51 29.80 10.04
C ALA A 117 -3.82 28.36 9.62
N TRP A 118 -3.43 27.39 10.43
CA TRP A 118 -3.75 25.97 10.24
C TRP A 118 -4.72 25.49 11.30
N ILE A 119 -5.89 25.01 10.87
CA ILE A 119 -6.90 24.44 11.72
C ILE A 119 -6.76 22.92 11.71
N SER A 120 -6.67 22.31 12.89
CA SER A 120 -6.64 20.86 13.05
C SER A 120 -8.05 20.28 12.93
N PHE A 121 -8.24 19.33 12.03
CA PHE A 121 -9.44 18.50 11.93
C PHE A 121 -9.10 17.08 12.36
N GLU A 122 -9.97 16.48 13.14
CA GLU A 122 -9.91 15.03 13.39
C GLU A 122 -10.68 14.30 12.28
N THR A 123 -10.12 13.21 11.76
CA THR A 123 -10.84 12.34 10.83
C THR A 123 -11.90 11.52 11.56
N SER A 124 -12.89 11.01 10.82
CA SER A 124 -13.59 9.80 11.23
C SER A 124 -12.62 8.62 11.28
N ASN A 125 -13.05 7.50 11.84
CA ASN A 125 -12.23 6.30 11.84
C ASN A 125 -11.88 5.88 10.41
N ILE A 126 -10.60 5.71 10.13
CA ILE A 126 -10.09 5.17 8.87
C ILE A 126 -10.30 3.65 8.92
N PRO A 127 -10.96 3.02 7.92
CA PRO A 127 -11.18 1.58 7.94
C PRO A 127 -9.87 0.78 8.08
N ALA A 128 -9.86 -0.27 8.90
CA ALA A 128 -8.72 -1.18 9.05
C ALA A 128 -8.68 -2.21 7.92
N ARG A 129 -8.49 -1.73 6.68
CA ARG A 129 -8.36 -2.56 5.49
C ARG A 129 -7.50 -1.83 4.46
N VAL A 130 -6.80 -2.59 3.62
CA VAL A 130 -6.02 -2.00 2.53
C VAL A 130 -6.96 -1.35 1.52
N THR A 131 -6.67 -0.12 1.11
CA THR A 131 -7.44 0.58 0.07
C THR A 131 -6.58 1.53 -0.74
N VAL A 132 -6.90 1.69 -2.03
CA VAL A 132 -6.49 2.86 -2.82
C VAL A 132 -7.71 3.53 -3.43
N ALA A 133 -7.85 4.84 -3.25
CA ALA A 133 -9.01 5.58 -3.76
C ALA A 133 -8.65 6.98 -4.22
N ASP A 134 -9.21 7.36 -5.36
CA ASP A 134 -9.34 8.77 -5.74
C ASP A 134 -10.58 9.35 -5.05
N VAL A 135 -10.35 10.31 -4.17
CA VAL A 135 -11.34 10.86 -3.26
C VAL A 135 -11.64 12.29 -3.63
N THR A 136 -12.93 12.57 -3.80
CA THR A 136 -13.47 13.92 -3.84
C THR A 136 -14.06 14.25 -2.48
N TRP A 137 -13.48 15.23 -1.79
CA TRP A 137 -14.06 15.77 -0.56
C TRP A 137 -14.94 16.97 -0.87
N SER A 138 -16.23 16.84 -0.54
CA SER A 138 -17.19 17.94 -0.53
C SER A 138 -17.07 18.69 0.80
N TRP A 139 -16.60 19.94 0.74
CA TRP A 139 -16.45 20.78 1.93
C TRP A 139 -17.76 21.46 2.27
N LYS A 140 -18.24 21.20 3.49
CA LYS A 140 -19.54 21.67 3.97
C LYS A 140 -19.39 22.54 5.19
N ARG A 141 -20.23 23.56 5.26
CA ARG A 141 -20.44 24.37 6.47
C ARG A 141 -21.85 24.22 7.00
N LYS A 142 -22.00 24.24 8.32
CA LYS A 142 -23.31 24.33 8.98
C LYS A 142 -23.72 25.80 9.10
N LEU A 143 -24.93 26.12 8.63
CA LEU A 143 -25.51 27.46 8.75
C LEU A 143 -26.41 27.56 10.00
N TRP A 144 -27.57 26.87 10.03
CA TRP A 144 -28.47 26.86 11.19
C TRP A 144 -29.28 25.55 11.30
N TRP A 145 -29.56 25.07 12.52
CA TRP A 145 -30.30 23.86 12.91
C TRP A 145 -29.88 22.59 12.16
N VAL A 146 -30.29 22.45 10.90
CA VAL A 146 -30.00 21.32 10.01
C VAL A 146 -29.45 21.73 8.64
N PHE A 147 -29.47 23.03 8.30
CA PHE A 147 -29.03 23.50 6.99
C PHE A 147 -27.51 23.45 6.86
N THR A 148 -27.08 22.81 5.78
CA THR A 148 -25.68 22.64 5.41
C THR A 148 -25.50 23.13 3.99
N GLN A 149 -24.35 23.73 3.71
CA GLN A 149 -24.01 24.25 2.39
C GLN A 149 -22.65 23.69 2.01
N GLN A 150 -22.56 23.07 0.83
CA GLN A 150 -21.27 22.84 0.20
C GLN A 150 -20.72 24.17 -0.32
N PHE A 151 -19.48 24.48 0.02
CA PHE A 151 -18.83 25.71 -0.40
C PHE A 151 -17.56 25.48 -1.22
N ASP A 152 -16.99 24.28 -1.17
CA ASP A 152 -15.77 23.94 -1.92
C ASP A 152 -15.64 22.43 -2.15
N THR A 153 -14.63 22.05 -2.93
CA THR A 153 -14.26 20.67 -3.24
C THR A 153 -12.74 20.52 -3.27
N SER A 154 -12.23 19.40 -2.79
CA SER A 154 -10.82 19.01 -2.94
C SER A 154 -10.67 17.57 -3.43
N TYR A 155 -9.52 17.26 -4.04
CA TYR A 155 -9.26 16.00 -4.74
C TYR A 155 -7.98 15.35 -4.22
N HIS A 156 -8.03 14.08 -3.86
CA HIS A 156 -6.93 13.39 -3.17
C HIS A 156 -6.80 11.93 -3.60
N ARG A 157 -5.56 11.42 -3.64
CA ARG A 157 -5.26 10.00 -3.75
C ARG A 157 -4.97 9.46 -2.35
N PHE A 158 -5.86 8.65 -1.79
CA PHE A 158 -5.67 8.07 -0.47
C PHE A 158 -5.27 6.61 -0.56
N TYR A 159 -4.26 6.27 0.23
CA TYR A 159 -3.84 4.90 0.51
C TYR A 159 -4.15 4.58 1.96
N THR A 160 -4.72 3.40 2.22
CA THR A 160 -4.81 2.83 3.56
C THR A 160 -3.98 1.56 3.60
N VAL A 161 -3.10 1.44 4.58
CA VAL A 161 -2.27 0.26 4.85
C VAL A 161 -2.67 -0.36 6.19
N LEU A 162 -2.33 -1.64 6.42
CA LEU A 162 -2.81 -2.37 7.59
C LEU A 162 -2.00 -2.07 8.86
N ASP A 163 -0.69 -1.89 8.70
CA ASP A 163 0.23 -1.49 9.76
C ASP A 163 1.32 -0.57 9.17
N GLU A 164 2.17 -0.01 10.04
CA GLU A 164 3.38 0.70 9.62
C GLU A 164 4.19 -0.13 8.61
N PRO A 165 4.55 0.44 7.45
CA PRO A 165 5.40 -0.22 6.47
C PRO A 165 6.69 -0.75 7.09
N LYS A 166 7.08 -1.97 6.73
CA LYS A 166 8.30 -2.62 7.22
C LYS A 166 9.38 -2.54 6.17
N GLU A 167 10.62 -2.84 6.58
CA GLU A 167 11.77 -2.85 5.67
C GLU A 167 11.45 -3.58 4.33
N PRO A 168 11.92 -3.06 3.18
CA PRO A 168 12.88 -1.97 3.06
C PRO A 168 12.31 -0.58 3.32
N TRP A 169 10.99 -0.45 3.47
CA TRP A 169 10.31 0.82 3.71
C TRP A 169 10.58 1.36 5.10
N LYS A 170 10.83 2.66 5.17
CA LYS A 170 11.14 3.37 6.41
C LYS A 170 10.15 4.50 6.67
N GLN A 171 10.01 4.85 7.94
CA GLN A 171 9.36 6.08 8.40
C GLN A 171 10.42 6.98 9.06
N ALA A 172 9.97 8.07 9.67
CA ALA A 172 10.78 9.05 10.42
C ALA A 172 11.97 8.44 11.21
N PRO A 173 13.08 9.18 11.40
CA PRO A 173 13.16 10.66 11.47
C PRO A 173 13.50 11.46 10.19
N PHE A 174 13.70 10.86 9.01
CA PHE A 174 14.08 11.63 7.81
C PHE A 174 13.38 11.16 6.53
N PRO A 175 13.20 12.03 5.51
CA PRO A 175 12.88 11.59 4.17
C PRO A 175 14.07 10.85 3.58
N ASP A 176 14.10 9.54 3.83
CA ASP A 176 15.03 8.62 3.18
C ASP A 176 14.46 8.22 1.83
N SER A 177 15.33 7.72 0.95
CA SER A 177 14.92 7.19 -0.32
C SER A 177 13.96 5.99 -0.19
N GLN A 178 13.94 5.40 1.00
CA GLN A 178 13.13 4.26 1.43
C GLN A 178 11.79 4.62 2.09
N ASN A 179 11.37 5.89 2.14
CA ASN A 179 9.96 6.15 2.47
C ASN A 179 9.04 5.41 1.46
N PRO A 180 7.86 4.92 1.85
CA PRO A 180 6.85 4.37 0.94
C PRO A 180 6.68 5.20 -0.35
N TRP A 181 6.77 4.54 -1.50
CA TRP A 181 6.57 5.17 -2.81
C TRP A 181 5.09 5.10 -3.20
N THR A 182 4.50 6.21 -3.61
CA THR A 182 3.11 6.21 -4.10
C THR A 182 2.96 5.40 -5.38
N GLU A 183 3.97 5.38 -6.23
CA GLU A 183 3.97 4.52 -7.43
C GLU A 183 3.94 3.03 -7.07
N ALA A 184 4.59 2.62 -5.98
CA ALA A 184 4.51 1.25 -5.48
C ALA A 184 3.20 0.98 -4.72
N LEU A 185 2.70 1.96 -3.96
CA LEU A 185 1.41 1.88 -3.25
C LEU A 185 0.23 1.76 -4.22
N ASP A 186 0.28 2.41 -5.38
CA ASP A 186 -0.74 2.27 -6.43
C ASP A 186 -0.94 0.79 -6.82
N TYR A 187 0.16 0.04 -6.95
CA TYR A 187 0.10 -1.40 -7.21
C TYR A 187 -0.27 -2.20 -5.98
N ALA A 188 0.47 -2.06 -4.88
CA ALA A 188 0.28 -2.87 -3.68
C ALA A 188 -1.15 -2.74 -3.12
N CYS A 189 -1.64 -1.51 -2.95
CA CYS A 189 -2.98 -1.29 -2.44
C CYS A 189 -4.07 -1.74 -3.42
N SER A 190 -3.85 -1.63 -4.74
CA SER A 190 -4.81 -2.13 -5.73
C SER A 190 -4.89 -3.65 -5.75
N TRP A 191 -3.76 -4.34 -5.59
CA TRP A 191 -3.67 -5.80 -5.58
C TRP A 191 -4.33 -6.41 -4.34
N ALA A 192 -4.14 -5.76 -3.19
CA ALA A 192 -4.66 -6.21 -1.90
C ALA A 192 -5.91 -5.43 -1.44
N ASP A 193 -6.63 -4.77 -2.34
CA ASP A 193 -7.79 -3.94 -1.98
C ASP A 193 -8.83 -4.74 -1.18
N GLY A 194 -9.26 -4.18 -0.06
CA GLY A 194 -10.22 -4.80 0.86
C GLY A 194 -9.63 -5.81 1.85
N GLU A 195 -8.37 -6.23 1.69
CA GLU A 195 -7.73 -7.18 2.62
C GLU A 195 -7.53 -6.57 4.01
N GLY A 196 -7.76 -7.38 5.05
CA GLY A 196 -7.65 -7.00 6.46
C GLY A 196 -6.71 -7.88 7.27
N THR A 197 -5.99 -8.82 6.63
CA THR A 197 -5.04 -9.72 7.29
C THR A 197 -3.71 -9.72 6.53
N PHE A 198 -2.60 -9.91 7.26
CA PHE A 198 -1.27 -9.95 6.64
C PHE A 198 -1.11 -11.11 5.64
N ASP A 199 -1.68 -12.27 5.94
CA ASP A 199 -1.65 -13.44 5.04
C ASP A 199 -2.47 -13.20 3.77
N GLY A 200 -3.64 -12.55 3.89
CA GLY A 200 -4.47 -12.17 2.75
C GLY A 200 -3.75 -11.19 1.82
N ILE A 201 -3.12 -10.17 2.40
CA ILE A 201 -2.29 -9.21 1.66
C ILE A 201 -1.15 -9.92 0.93
N ALA A 202 -0.34 -10.70 1.66
CA ALA A 202 0.82 -11.39 1.09
C ALA A 202 0.40 -12.38 -0.01
N GLY A 203 -0.72 -13.10 0.18
CA GLY A 203 -1.29 -13.98 -0.82
C GLY A 203 -1.73 -13.25 -2.09
N LYS A 204 -2.44 -12.11 -1.96
CA LYS A 204 -2.85 -11.29 -3.10
C LYS A 204 -1.67 -10.72 -3.87
N VAL A 205 -0.66 -10.20 -3.17
CA VAL A 205 0.58 -9.72 -3.79
C VAL A 205 1.26 -10.87 -4.54
N THR A 206 1.39 -12.05 -3.93
CA THR A 206 1.99 -13.24 -4.56
C THR A 206 1.29 -13.61 -5.86
N GLU A 207 -0.05 -13.59 -5.86
CA GLU A 207 -0.86 -13.86 -7.06
C GLU A 207 -0.65 -12.82 -8.16
N HIS A 208 -0.59 -11.54 -7.82
CA HIS A 208 -0.36 -10.49 -8.80
C HIS A 208 1.06 -10.51 -9.39
N ILE A 209 2.08 -10.83 -8.58
CA ILE A 209 3.44 -11.04 -9.07
C ILE A 209 3.49 -12.29 -10.00
N ASN A 210 2.83 -13.39 -9.63
CA ASN A 210 2.79 -14.58 -10.50
C ASN A 210 2.03 -14.37 -11.83
N ASN A 211 1.11 -13.41 -11.88
CA ASN A 211 0.37 -13.04 -13.08
C ASN A 211 0.98 -11.82 -13.81
N GLY A 212 2.19 -11.41 -13.43
CA GLY A 212 2.85 -10.23 -13.97
C GLY A 212 3.21 -10.32 -15.47
N PRO A 213 3.58 -9.19 -16.10
CA PRO A 213 3.90 -9.14 -17.52
C PRO A 213 5.32 -9.64 -17.82
N TYR A 214 5.74 -10.77 -17.25
CA TYR A 214 7.08 -11.33 -17.40
C TYR A 214 7.04 -12.86 -17.34
N SER A 215 8.13 -13.49 -17.76
CA SER A 215 8.30 -14.93 -17.70
C SER A 215 9.58 -15.31 -16.95
N TYR A 216 9.58 -16.51 -16.41
CA TYR A 216 10.76 -17.06 -15.76
C TYR A 216 11.93 -17.20 -16.74
N ASP A 217 13.13 -16.83 -16.29
CA ASP A 217 14.38 -17.12 -17.01
C ASP A 217 14.51 -18.63 -17.17
N GLN A 218 14.60 -19.11 -18.41
CA GLN A 218 14.80 -20.54 -18.72
C GLN A 218 16.24 -20.86 -19.11
N ASN A 219 17.09 -19.85 -19.31
CA ASN A 219 18.40 -20.01 -19.92
C ASN A 219 19.55 -19.94 -18.91
N GLY A 220 19.46 -19.06 -17.92
CA GLY A 220 20.58 -18.80 -16.99
C GLY A 220 20.22 -18.71 -15.51
N GLY A 221 18.94 -18.47 -15.18
CA GLY A 221 18.45 -18.40 -13.81
C GLY A 221 19.00 -17.22 -13.01
N ALA A 222 19.61 -16.24 -13.68
CA ALA A 222 20.18 -15.05 -13.05
C ALA A 222 19.07 -14.06 -12.69
N THR A 223 19.32 -13.21 -11.69
CA THR A 223 18.40 -12.11 -11.34
C THR A 223 18.49 -11.01 -12.39
N HIS A 224 17.34 -10.52 -12.84
CA HIS A 224 17.23 -9.44 -13.83
C HIS A 224 16.91 -8.09 -13.19
N TYR A 225 16.40 -8.12 -11.95
CA TYR A 225 16.09 -6.94 -11.13
C TYR A 225 16.96 -6.89 -9.87
N GLY A 226 18.22 -7.34 -9.96
CA GLY A 226 19.16 -7.45 -8.83
C GLY A 226 19.35 -6.18 -7.98
N TYR A 227 19.73 -6.37 -6.71
CA TYR A 227 19.60 -5.36 -5.63
C TYR A 227 18.19 -4.77 -5.47
N TYR A 228 17.20 -5.40 -6.09
CA TYR A 228 15.82 -4.93 -6.25
C TYR A 228 15.68 -3.50 -6.79
N ASN A 229 16.02 -3.34 -8.08
CA ASN A 229 15.74 -2.14 -8.86
C ASN A 229 14.21 -1.99 -9.09
N LEU A 230 13.55 -1.44 -8.08
CA LEU A 230 12.10 -1.27 -8.08
C LEU A 230 11.66 -0.25 -9.12
N THR A 231 12.44 0.79 -9.41
CA THR A 231 12.09 1.74 -10.47
C THR A 231 11.96 1.04 -11.83
N ALA A 232 12.92 0.19 -12.21
CA ALA A 232 12.80 -0.60 -13.44
C ALA A 232 11.66 -1.61 -13.40
N PHE A 233 11.41 -2.22 -12.23
CA PHE A 233 10.31 -3.18 -12.09
C PHE A 233 8.94 -2.51 -12.23
N LEU A 234 8.76 -1.33 -11.63
CA LEU A 234 7.54 -0.52 -11.80
C LEU A 234 7.37 -0.05 -13.25
N ASP A 235 8.44 0.32 -13.95
CA ASP A 235 8.38 0.62 -15.40
C ASP A 235 7.87 -0.59 -16.17
N ARG A 236 8.37 -1.80 -15.87
CA ARG A 236 7.87 -3.03 -16.50
C ARG A 236 6.39 -3.28 -16.20
N LEU A 237 5.95 -3.12 -14.95
CA LEU A 237 4.54 -3.27 -14.58
C LEU A 237 3.63 -2.26 -15.30
N ASN A 238 4.13 -1.05 -15.55
CA ASN A 238 3.44 -0.01 -16.32
C ASN A 238 3.42 -0.27 -17.84
N GLY A 239 3.94 -1.41 -18.31
CA GLY A 239 4.03 -1.76 -19.73
C GLY A 239 5.27 -1.19 -20.44
N GLY A 240 6.18 -0.58 -19.69
CA GLY A 240 7.48 -0.15 -20.16
C GLY A 240 8.48 -1.31 -20.35
N TRP A 241 9.73 -0.94 -20.62
CA TRP A 241 10.79 -1.93 -20.86
C TRP A 241 11.32 -2.51 -19.55
N GLY A 242 11.45 -1.68 -18.51
CA GLY A 242 12.13 -2.04 -17.27
C GLY A 242 13.53 -2.57 -17.50
N ASN A 243 13.89 -3.64 -16.81
CA ASN A 243 15.10 -4.43 -17.11
C ASN A 243 14.81 -5.60 -18.06
N GLY A 244 13.66 -5.59 -18.73
CA GLY A 244 13.19 -6.65 -19.61
C GLY A 244 12.05 -7.48 -19.02
N SER A 245 11.58 -8.44 -19.82
CA SER A 245 10.41 -9.27 -19.50
C SER A 245 10.75 -10.58 -18.79
N VAL A 246 11.96 -10.69 -18.24
CA VAL A 246 12.48 -11.92 -17.65
C VAL A 246 12.70 -11.69 -16.16
N VAL A 247 12.33 -12.68 -15.34
CA VAL A 247 12.53 -12.69 -13.89
C VAL A 247 13.06 -14.04 -13.43
N ASN A 248 13.70 -14.10 -12.28
CA ASN A 248 14.01 -15.35 -11.59
C ASN A 248 13.37 -15.43 -10.19
N CYS A 249 13.73 -16.46 -9.42
CA CYS A 249 13.19 -16.68 -8.09
C CYS A 249 13.51 -15.53 -7.13
N SER A 250 14.74 -15.00 -7.17
CA SER A 250 15.13 -13.82 -6.39
C SER A 250 14.29 -12.60 -6.75
N ASP A 251 14.08 -12.31 -8.04
CA ASP A 251 13.24 -11.18 -8.47
C ASP A 251 11.81 -11.30 -7.93
N CYS A 252 11.20 -12.50 -8.03
CA CYS A 252 9.86 -12.77 -7.51
C CYS A 252 9.80 -12.68 -5.98
N GLY A 253 10.73 -13.31 -5.26
CA GLY A 253 10.78 -13.28 -3.79
C GLY A 253 10.94 -11.88 -3.24
N MET A 254 11.90 -11.11 -3.78
CA MET A 254 12.12 -9.71 -3.43
C MET A 254 10.90 -8.84 -3.75
N SER A 255 10.20 -9.10 -4.87
CA SER A 255 8.97 -8.39 -5.23
C SER A 255 7.87 -8.61 -4.21
N VAL A 256 7.57 -9.87 -3.88
CA VAL A 256 6.51 -10.19 -2.90
C VAL A 256 6.84 -9.59 -1.53
N THR A 257 8.08 -9.73 -1.06
CA THR A 257 8.54 -9.10 0.19
C THR A 257 8.36 -7.60 0.16
N THR A 258 8.81 -6.93 -0.90
CA THR A 258 8.79 -5.47 -1.00
C THR A 258 7.37 -4.92 -1.03
N PHE A 259 6.50 -5.42 -1.91
CA PHE A 259 5.13 -4.92 -2.02
C PHE A 259 4.26 -5.30 -0.81
N SER A 260 4.46 -6.46 -0.19
CA SER A 260 3.69 -6.85 0.99
C SER A 260 4.11 -6.03 2.22
N ASN A 261 5.42 -5.82 2.43
CA ASN A 261 5.91 -5.05 3.56
C ASN A 261 5.55 -3.56 3.47
N LEU A 262 5.31 -3.05 2.25
CA LEU A 262 4.76 -1.71 2.02
C LEU A 262 3.40 -1.52 2.69
N LEU A 263 2.63 -2.60 2.83
CA LEU A 263 1.28 -2.62 3.40
C LEU A 263 1.26 -3.03 4.89
N GLY A 264 2.43 -3.25 5.49
CA GLY A 264 2.61 -3.59 6.90
C GLY A 264 2.94 -5.07 7.18
N CYS A 265 3.04 -5.93 6.15
CA CYS A 265 3.48 -7.31 6.35
C CYS A 265 4.94 -7.38 6.85
N GLN A 266 5.33 -8.52 7.41
CA GLN A 266 6.67 -8.79 7.93
C GLN A 266 7.32 -9.98 7.22
N LEU A 267 7.46 -9.90 5.90
CA LEU A 267 8.11 -10.93 5.10
C LEU A 267 9.61 -10.68 4.96
N TRP A 268 10.35 -11.75 4.72
CA TRP A 268 11.75 -11.76 4.30
C TRP A 268 11.84 -12.39 2.93
N SER A 269 12.74 -11.91 2.07
CA SER A 269 13.22 -12.70 0.94
C SER A 269 14.30 -13.63 1.49
N SER A 270 14.13 -14.94 1.33
CA SER A 270 15.06 -15.93 1.88
C SER A 270 15.21 -17.13 0.97
N LYS A 271 16.39 -17.74 1.01
CA LYS A 271 16.76 -18.86 0.16
C LYS A 271 16.49 -20.20 0.85
N MET A 272 16.26 -21.21 0.03
CA MET A 272 16.28 -22.61 0.38
C MET A 272 17.27 -23.37 -0.49
N GLY A 273 17.83 -24.41 0.12
CA GLY A 273 18.65 -25.41 -0.53
C GLY A 273 20.01 -24.96 -1.05
N TRP A 274 20.75 -25.95 -1.54
CA TRP A 274 21.95 -25.77 -2.35
C TRP A 274 22.14 -26.97 -3.30
N GLY A 275 21.74 -26.81 -4.56
CA GLY A 275 21.79 -27.87 -5.56
C GLY A 275 20.81 -29.01 -5.25
N PHE A 276 19.57 -28.87 -5.71
CA PHE A 276 18.52 -29.86 -5.50
C PHE A 276 17.69 -30.07 -6.76
N SER A 277 17.15 -31.28 -6.91
CA SER A 277 16.22 -31.62 -7.98
C SER A 277 14.82 -31.11 -7.68
N LEU A 278 14.03 -30.87 -8.71
CA LEU A 278 12.65 -30.40 -8.63
C LEU A 278 11.67 -31.48 -9.08
N ASN A 279 10.49 -31.50 -8.45
CA ASN A 279 9.29 -32.01 -9.11
C ASN A 279 8.93 -31.06 -10.26
N LYS A 280 8.04 -31.48 -11.17
CA LYS A 280 7.60 -30.56 -12.24
C LYS A 280 6.85 -29.38 -11.62
N ILE A 281 7.07 -28.20 -12.18
CA ILE A 281 6.46 -26.94 -11.72
C ILE A 281 5.81 -26.21 -12.90
N ILE A 282 4.98 -25.21 -12.61
CA ILE A 282 4.59 -24.19 -13.60
C ILE A 282 5.31 -22.91 -13.24
N ALA A 283 6.37 -22.57 -13.97
CA ALA A 283 7.10 -21.33 -13.74
C ALA A 283 6.24 -20.10 -14.13
N VAL A 284 6.51 -18.95 -13.51
CA VAL A 284 5.84 -17.68 -13.82
C VAL A 284 5.90 -17.37 -15.32
N GLY A 285 4.77 -16.95 -15.89
CA GLY A 285 4.63 -16.71 -17.34
C GLY A 285 4.44 -17.98 -18.20
N TYR A 286 4.41 -19.18 -17.61
CA TYR A 286 4.13 -20.45 -18.30
C TYR A 286 2.82 -21.08 -17.81
N SER A 287 2.32 -22.10 -18.53
CA SER A 287 1.01 -22.72 -18.27
C SER A 287 1.03 -24.25 -18.13
N THR A 288 2.20 -24.89 -18.23
CA THR A 288 2.34 -26.34 -18.23
C THR A 288 3.36 -26.80 -17.21
N PHE A 289 3.07 -27.92 -16.53
CA PHE A 289 4.02 -28.57 -15.64
C PHE A 289 5.23 -29.09 -16.41
N ALA A 290 6.38 -28.48 -16.17
CA ALA A 290 7.64 -28.78 -16.83
C ALA A 290 8.82 -28.55 -15.89
N CYS A 291 10.01 -28.90 -16.35
CA CYS A 291 11.25 -28.47 -15.74
C CYS A 291 11.77 -27.24 -16.48
N PRO A 292 12.60 -26.40 -15.83
CA PRO A 292 13.33 -25.38 -16.55
C PRO A 292 14.21 -25.94 -17.66
N ASP A 293 14.53 -25.15 -18.69
CA ASP A 293 15.28 -25.64 -19.87
C ASP A 293 16.72 -26.07 -19.53
N TRP A 294 17.30 -25.57 -18.43
CA TRP A 294 18.58 -26.03 -17.90
C TRP A 294 18.51 -27.34 -17.10
N GLY A 295 17.32 -27.92 -16.92
CA GLY A 295 17.08 -29.17 -16.21
C GLY A 295 16.19 -29.01 -14.96
N CYS A 296 15.75 -30.15 -14.43
CA CYS A 296 14.84 -30.24 -13.26
C CYS A 296 15.57 -29.98 -11.93
N GLY A 297 16.18 -28.81 -11.76
CA GLY A 297 16.90 -28.50 -10.54
C GLY A 297 17.19 -27.02 -10.33
N PHE A 298 17.39 -26.66 -9.07
CA PHE A 298 17.82 -25.33 -8.66
C PHE A 298 19.11 -25.40 -7.85
N ASN A 299 20.01 -24.43 -8.10
CA ASN A 299 21.17 -24.21 -7.23
C ASN A 299 20.73 -23.62 -5.89
N TYR A 300 19.71 -22.77 -5.89
CA TYR A 300 18.96 -22.32 -4.73
C TYR A 300 17.60 -21.83 -5.24
N HIS A 301 16.62 -21.74 -4.35
CA HIS A 301 15.35 -21.07 -4.65
C HIS A 301 15.10 -19.99 -3.62
N GLU A 302 14.62 -18.82 -4.04
CA GLU A 302 14.38 -17.68 -3.16
C GLU A 302 12.91 -17.29 -3.21
N VAL A 303 12.29 -17.14 -2.04
CA VAL A 303 10.86 -16.87 -1.89
C VAL A 303 10.62 -15.84 -0.80
N ALA A 304 9.42 -15.27 -0.76
CA ALA A 304 8.99 -14.50 0.40
C ALA A 304 8.59 -15.45 1.53
N TRP A 305 9.05 -15.17 2.74
CA TRP A 305 8.96 -16.07 3.89
C TRP A 305 8.59 -15.27 5.14
N THR A 306 7.71 -15.83 5.95
CA THR A 306 7.33 -15.25 7.24
C THR A 306 8.38 -15.49 8.32
N GLY A 307 8.19 -14.80 9.46
CA GLY A 307 8.90 -15.09 10.70
C GLY A 307 10.42 -15.00 10.59
N ASN A 308 11.11 -16.08 10.94
CA ASN A 308 12.54 -16.23 10.86
C ASN A 308 13.05 -17.00 9.64
N ALA A 309 12.19 -17.25 8.64
CA ALA A 309 12.46 -18.11 7.49
C ALA A 309 12.89 -19.53 7.88
N LEU A 310 12.23 -20.07 8.90
CA LEU A 310 12.40 -21.44 9.39
C LEU A 310 11.51 -22.41 8.62
N ALA A 311 11.82 -23.70 8.75
CA ALA A 311 11.07 -24.77 8.11
C ALA A 311 9.58 -24.81 8.51
N SER A 312 9.28 -24.51 9.77
CA SER A 312 7.91 -24.50 10.30
C SER A 312 7.13 -23.22 9.99
N GLU A 313 7.62 -22.36 9.08
CA GLU A 313 7.03 -21.04 8.82
C GLU A 313 6.52 -20.94 7.38
N PRO A 314 5.40 -20.24 7.14
CA PRO A 314 4.83 -20.12 5.82
C PRO A 314 5.69 -19.40 4.77
N VAL A 315 5.60 -19.89 3.53
CA VAL A 315 6.16 -19.30 2.32
C VAL A 315 5.09 -18.75 1.38
N PHE A 316 5.53 -17.78 0.59
CA PHE A 316 4.80 -17.08 -0.45
C PHE A 316 5.65 -17.08 -1.71
N ASP A 317 5.31 -17.95 -2.65
CA ASP A 317 6.11 -18.18 -3.86
C ASP A 317 5.35 -17.72 -5.10
N ALA A 318 5.75 -16.57 -5.63
CA ALA A 318 5.20 -16.04 -6.87
C ALA A 318 5.96 -16.52 -8.12
N CYS A 319 7.08 -17.21 -7.93
CA CYS A 319 7.96 -17.64 -9.01
C CYS A 319 7.40 -18.84 -9.76
N LEU A 320 6.64 -19.70 -9.08
CA LEU A 320 6.15 -20.95 -9.63
C LEU A 320 4.87 -21.42 -8.94
N LYS A 321 4.16 -22.34 -9.59
CA LYS A 321 3.13 -23.18 -9.00
C LYS A 321 3.69 -24.58 -8.84
N VAL A 322 3.44 -25.17 -7.67
CA VAL A 322 3.75 -26.57 -7.37
C VAL A 322 2.53 -27.45 -7.66
N ASP A 323 2.70 -28.75 -7.49
CA ASP A 323 1.57 -29.67 -7.53
C ASP A 323 0.75 -29.61 -6.22
N GLY A 324 -0.56 -29.53 -6.37
CA GLY A 324 -1.57 -29.37 -5.33
C GLY A 324 -2.28 -30.66 -4.95
N ASP A 325 -2.08 -31.76 -5.66
CA ASP A 325 -2.66 -33.04 -5.25
C ASP A 325 -1.78 -33.81 -4.25
N ALA A 326 -1.98 -35.12 -4.14
CA ALA A 326 -1.38 -35.98 -3.14
C ALA A 326 -0.08 -36.67 -3.61
N ASP A 327 0.25 -36.62 -4.90
CA ASP A 327 1.47 -37.20 -5.46
C ASP A 327 2.20 -36.19 -6.35
N PRO A 328 3.02 -35.30 -5.77
CA PRO A 328 3.69 -34.24 -6.53
C PRO A 328 4.75 -34.75 -7.52
N VAL A 329 5.05 -36.05 -7.53
CA VAL A 329 6.06 -36.65 -8.40
C VAL A 329 5.45 -37.12 -9.73
N ASN A 330 4.23 -37.67 -9.68
CA ASN A 330 3.62 -38.37 -10.81
C ASN A 330 2.34 -37.69 -11.28
N SER A 331 2.07 -37.79 -12.59
CA SER A 331 0.80 -37.30 -13.15
C SER A 331 -0.41 -38.11 -12.64
N PRO A 332 -1.61 -37.50 -12.57
CA PRO A 332 -1.95 -36.12 -12.99
C PRO A 332 -1.48 -35.08 -11.97
N HIS A 333 -1.04 -33.90 -12.41
CA HIS A 333 -0.68 -32.78 -11.52
C HIS A 333 -1.78 -31.72 -11.49
N THR A 334 -1.95 -31.07 -10.34
CA THR A 334 -2.92 -29.99 -10.09
C THR A 334 -2.19 -28.69 -9.74
N ALA A 335 -2.39 -27.60 -10.48
CA ALA A 335 -1.68 -26.34 -10.21
C ALA A 335 -2.06 -25.72 -8.86
N LEU A 336 -1.07 -25.52 -7.99
CA LEU A 336 -1.20 -24.82 -6.71
C LEU A 336 -0.18 -23.68 -6.60
N LEU A 337 -0.67 -22.44 -6.46
CA LEU A 337 0.19 -21.29 -6.16
C LEU A 337 0.45 -21.23 -4.64
N PRO A 338 1.71 -21.32 -4.18
CA PRO A 338 2.04 -21.28 -2.75
C PRO A 338 1.78 -19.90 -2.15
N LYS A 339 0.65 -19.76 -1.45
CA LYS A 339 0.21 -18.54 -0.77
C LYS A 339 -0.11 -18.89 0.68
N ASN A 340 0.89 -18.80 1.57
CA ASN A 340 0.78 -19.19 2.99
C ASN A 340 0.79 -20.71 3.21
N ILE A 341 1.73 -21.43 2.59
CA ILE A 341 1.96 -22.86 2.83
C ILE A 341 3.19 -22.99 3.74
N ILE A 342 3.13 -23.85 4.77
CA ILE A 342 4.29 -24.14 5.61
C ILE A 342 5.42 -24.69 4.73
N PHE A 343 6.66 -24.28 4.98
CA PHE A 343 7.77 -24.79 4.19
C PHE A 343 7.90 -26.30 4.35
N ASP A 344 8.03 -26.80 5.57
CA ASP A 344 8.21 -28.22 5.89
C ASP A 344 7.61 -28.54 7.27
N ASP A 345 6.61 -29.42 7.29
CA ASP A 345 6.12 -30.13 8.47
C ASP A 345 6.19 -31.64 8.18
N PRO A 346 6.99 -32.41 8.94
CA PRO A 346 7.13 -33.86 8.75
C PRO A 346 5.81 -34.66 8.81
N SER A 347 4.72 -34.05 9.28
CA SER A 347 3.41 -34.66 9.41
C SER A 347 2.52 -34.49 8.18
N ASN A 348 2.91 -33.63 7.22
CA ASN A 348 2.07 -33.20 6.10
C ASN A 348 2.84 -33.19 4.77
N ILE A 349 2.11 -33.14 3.65
CA ILE A 349 2.68 -32.85 2.32
C ILE A 349 2.55 -31.35 2.11
N ASP A 350 3.60 -30.64 2.50
CA ASP A 350 3.68 -29.18 2.50
C ASP A 350 4.50 -28.69 1.31
N TYR A 351 5.03 -27.47 1.36
CA TYR A 351 5.73 -26.88 0.23
C TYR A 351 6.99 -27.67 -0.16
N HIS A 352 7.74 -28.20 0.81
CA HIS A 352 8.98 -28.92 0.60
C HIS A 352 8.78 -30.19 -0.24
N GLU A 353 7.85 -31.08 0.14
CA GLU A 353 7.53 -32.31 -0.59
C GLU A 353 6.92 -32.04 -1.96
N ARG A 354 6.20 -30.93 -2.11
CA ARG A 354 5.62 -30.51 -3.39
C ARG A 354 6.68 -30.00 -4.35
N LEU A 355 7.68 -29.28 -3.85
CA LEU A 355 8.73 -28.68 -4.66
C LEU A 355 9.78 -29.72 -5.11
N VAL A 356 10.18 -30.64 -4.24
CA VAL A 356 11.32 -31.54 -4.50
C VAL A 356 10.95 -33.02 -4.37
N PRO A 357 11.53 -33.91 -5.19
CA PRO A 357 11.31 -35.34 -5.07
C PRO A 357 11.97 -35.88 -3.79
N PRO A 358 11.51 -37.02 -3.23
CA PRO A 358 11.99 -37.54 -1.94
C PRO A 358 13.51 -37.66 -1.81
N ALA A 359 14.20 -38.07 -2.88
CA ALA A 359 15.65 -38.23 -2.89
C ALA A 359 16.42 -36.90 -2.73
N SER A 360 15.76 -35.76 -2.96
CA SER A 360 16.37 -34.43 -2.94
C SER A 360 15.95 -33.56 -1.75
N LEU A 361 15.05 -34.03 -0.89
CA LEU A 361 14.62 -33.33 0.33
C LEU A 361 15.81 -32.86 1.20
N PRO A 362 16.85 -33.70 1.47
CA PRO A 362 17.97 -33.26 2.32
C PRO A 362 18.78 -32.09 1.74
N ASN A 363 18.67 -31.82 0.44
CA ASN A 363 19.39 -30.75 -0.25
C ASN A 363 18.57 -29.44 -0.35
N CYS A 364 17.28 -29.48 -0.01
CA CYS A 364 16.36 -28.35 -0.06
C CYS A 364 15.95 -27.92 1.36
N LEU A 365 16.91 -27.48 2.17
CA LEU A 365 16.64 -27.00 3.53
C LEU A 365 16.46 -25.48 3.57
N ALA A 366 15.61 -24.98 4.46
CA ALA A 366 15.49 -23.55 4.75
C ALA A 366 16.85 -22.94 5.14
N ARG A 367 17.15 -21.71 4.67
CA ARG A 367 18.40 -21.01 4.99
C ARG A 367 18.16 -19.64 5.64
N PRO A 368 17.77 -19.59 6.93
CA PRO A 368 17.49 -18.35 7.67
C PRO A 368 18.60 -17.30 7.63
N SER A 369 19.87 -17.73 7.48
CA SER A 369 21.03 -16.84 7.39
C SER A 369 21.06 -16.01 6.11
N THR A 370 20.21 -16.31 5.12
CA THR A 370 20.14 -15.59 3.85
C THR A 370 19.03 -14.56 3.79
N LYS A 371 18.24 -14.41 4.87
CA LYS A 371 17.14 -13.44 4.94
C LYS A 371 17.60 -12.04 4.59
N THR A 372 16.85 -11.40 3.72
CA THR A 372 17.06 -10.02 3.33
C THR A 372 15.74 -9.30 3.05
N ARG A 373 15.77 -7.99 3.24
CA ARG A 373 14.76 -7.03 2.77
C ARG A 373 15.53 -5.98 1.99
N PRO A 374 15.78 -6.22 0.69
CA PRO A 374 16.72 -5.42 -0.08
C PRO A 374 16.20 -3.98 -0.19
N PRO A 375 17.05 -2.97 0.06
CA PRO A 375 16.70 -1.58 -0.22
C PRO A 375 16.25 -1.39 -1.66
N VAL A 376 15.30 -0.49 -1.91
CA VAL A 376 14.82 -0.20 -3.27
C VAL A 376 15.48 1.04 -3.85
N PHE A 377 15.64 1.08 -5.18
CA PHE A 377 16.11 2.26 -5.89
C PHE A 377 15.49 2.42 -7.28
#